data_AF-A0A944NW80-F1
#
_entry.id   AF-A0A944NW80-F1
#
_cell.length_a   1.000
_cell.length_b   1.000
_cell.length_c   1.000
_cell.angle_alpha   90.00
_cell.angle_beta   90.00
_cell.angle_gamma   90.00
#
_symmetry.space_group_name_H-M   'P 1'
#
loop_
_entity.id
_entity.type
_entity.pdbx_description
1 polymer ?
#
loop_
_entity_poly.entity_id
_entity_poly.type
_entity_poly.pdbx_seq_one_letter_code
_entity_poly.pdbx_strand_id
1 'polypeptide(L)'
;MGGLLIAILMAGELVLVMFSKDFGSTSLPRPAGQGADYSNTKALGELVYTEYVFVFELAAVILLVAIIAAISLTLRRRPTTRYQAPERQVKVRKADRVRLVTLPSRPEDDS
;
A
#
# COMPACT_ATOMS: atom_id res chain seq x y z
N MET A 1 -31.19 -3.12 -2.68
CA MET A 1 -32.01 -4.20 -3.26
C MET A 1 -31.18 -5.39 -3.78
N GLY A 2 -30.03 -5.20 -4.43
CA GLY A 2 -29.21 -6.32 -4.94
C GLY A 2 -28.64 -7.28 -3.88
N GLY A 3 -28.18 -6.77 -2.72
CA GLY A 3 -27.65 -7.62 -1.65
C GLY A 3 -28.69 -8.49 -0.95
N LEU A 4 -29.95 -8.07 -0.92
CA LEU A 4 -31.04 -8.83 -0.30
C LEU A 4 -31.35 -10.10 -1.12
N LEU A 5 -31.32 -9.99 -2.45
CA LEU A 5 -31.53 -11.13 -3.34
C LEU A 5 -30.42 -12.18 -3.16
N ILE A 6 -29.17 -11.75 -3.08
CA ILE A 6 -28.02 -12.66 -2.86
C ILE A 6 -28.11 -13.32 -1.49
N ALA A 7 -28.46 -12.57 -0.44
CA ALA A 7 -28.63 -13.12 0.90
C ALA A 7 -29.75 -14.18 0.94
N ILE A 8 -30.88 -13.93 0.28
CA ILE A 8 -31.99 -14.89 0.18
C ILE A 8 -31.58 -16.13 -0.61
N LEU A 9 -30.85 -15.96 -1.72
CA LEU A 9 -30.33 -17.06 -2.53
C LEU A 9 -29.40 -17.95 -1.70
N MET A 10 -28.40 -17.36 -1.03
CA MET A 10 -27.45 -18.08 -0.18
C MET A 10 -28.14 -18.79 0.99
N ALA A 11 -29.10 -18.13 1.63
CA ALA A 11 -29.88 -18.75 2.71
C ALA A 11 -30.70 -19.94 2.19
N GLY A 12 -31.32 -19.81 1.00
CA GLY A 12 -32.06 -20.88 0.36
C GLY A 12 -31.19 -22.09 0.01
N GLU A 13 -29.98 -21.86 -0.52
CA GLU A 13 -29.02 -22.92 -0.82
C GLU A 13 -28.58 -23.65 0.45
N LEU A 14 -28.27 -22.93 1.53
CA LEU A 14 -27.87 -23.55 2.80
C LEU A 14 -28.99 -24.38 3.42
N VAL A 15 -30.24 -23.92 3.34
CA VAL A 15 -31.41 -24.67 3.78
C VAL A 15 -31.58 -25.95 2.95
N LEU A 16 -31.46 -25.86 1.63
CA LEU A 16 -31.56 -27.01 0.73
C LEU A 16 -30.46 -28.04 1.00
N VAL A 17 -29.22 -27.58 1.23
CA VAL A 17 -28.07 -28.42 1.60
C VAL A 17 -28.30 -29.09 2.97
N MET A 18 -28.83 -28.38 3.96
CA MET A 18 -29.12 -28.96 5.30
C MET A 18 -30.19 -30.04 5.27
N PHE A 19 -31.19 -29.93 4.39
CA PHE A 19 -32.23 -30.95 4.23
C PHE A 19 -31.84 -32.06 3.23
N SER A 20 -30.67 -31.97 2.59
CA SER A 20 -30.19 -33.02 1.69
C SER A 20 -29.84 -34.28 2.46
N LYS A 21 -30.27 -35.43 1.92
CA LYS A 21 -30.03 -36.76 2.49
C LYS A 21 -28.54 -37.15 2.53
N ASP A 22 -27.72 -36.51 1.69
CA ASP A 22 -26.28 -36.74 1.63
C ASP A 22 -25.52 -36.12 2.81
N PHE A 23 -26.14 -35.16 3.50
CA PHE A 23 -25.59 -34.45 4.67
C PHE A 23 -25.87 -35.16 6.01
N GLY A 24 -26.30 -36.42 5.98
CA GLY A 24 -26.42 -37.24 7.18
C GLY A 24 -25.04 -37.54 7.79
N SER A 25 -24.92 -37.50 9.11
CA SER A 25 -23.66 -37.77 9.85
C SER A 25 -23.04 -39.15 9.59
N THR A 26 -23.72 -40.01 8.83
CA THR A 26 -23.31 -41.38 8.51
C THR A 26 -22.52 -41.47 7.19
N SER A 27 -22.67 -40.51 6.28
CA SER A 27 -22.06 -40.52 4.92
C SER A 27 -20.86 -39.57 4.77
N LEU A 28 -20.64 -38.66 5.72
CA LEU A 28 -19.52 -37.73 5.70
C LEU A 28 -18.45 -38.19 6.69
N PRO A 29 -17.22 -38.51 6.23
CA PRO A 29 -16.09 -38.71 7.14
C PRO A 29 -15.93 -37.45 7.97
N ARG A 30 -16.26 -37.53 9.27
CA ARG A 30 -15.96 -36.43 10.19
C ARG A 30 -14.44 -36.28 10.17
N PRO A 31 -13.89 -35.11 9.78
CA PRO A 31 -12.46 -34.89 9.89
C PRO A 31 -12.05 -35.24 11.31
N ALA A 32 -11.05 -36.12 11.45
CA ALA A 32 -10.54 -36.44 12.77
C ALA A 32 -10.18 -35.12 13.45
N GLY A 33 -10.92 -34.80 14.51
CA GLY A 33 -10.67 -33.60 15.28
C GLY A 33 -9.22 -33.64 15.71
N GLN A 34 -8.48 -32.59 15.39
CA GLN A 34 -7.11 -32.45 15.84
C GLN A 34 -7.11 -32.42 17.38
N GLY A 35 -6.19 -33.13 18.02
CA GLY A 35 -6.09 -33.20 19.49
C GLY A 35 -5.82 -31.83 20.12
N ALA A 36 -6.03 -31.70 21.44
CA ALA A 36 -5.81 -30.43 22.16
C ALA A 36 -4.37 -29.89 22.01
N ASP A 37 -3.41 -30.77 21.77
CA ASP A 37 -1.99 -30.41 21.58
C ASP A 37 -1.66 -29.97 20.14
N TYR A 38 -2.63 -29.98 19.22
CA TYR A 38 -2.42 -29.57 17.85
C TYR A 38 -2.41 -28.05 17.70
N SER A 39 -1.34 -27.54 17.08
CA SER A 39 -1.21 -26.12 16.76
C SER A 39 -1.40 -25.88 15.27
N ASN A 40 -2.53 -25.26 14.92
CA ASN A 40 -2.78 -24.78 13.56
C ASN A 40 -1.67 -23.84 13.07
N THR A 41 -1.14 -22.97 13.96
CA THR A 41 -0.06 -22.04 13.62
C THR A 41 1.22 -22.77 13.26
N LYS A 42 1.56 -23.84 13.99
CA LYS A 42 2.72 -24.68 13.67
C LYS A 42 2.53 -25.37 12.33
N ALA A 43 1.38 -25.99 12.11
CA ALA A 43 1.09 -26.72 10.88
C ALA A 43 1.10 -25.79 9.64
N LEU A 44 0.48 -24.61 9.75
CA LEU A 44 0.55 -23.59 8.69
C LEU A 44 1.97 -23.09 8.47
N GLY A 45 2.73 -22.87 9.55
CA GLY A 45 4.13 -22.48 9.46
C GLY A 45 4.97 -23.52 8.72
N GLU A 46 4.77 -24.80 9.02
CA GLU A 46 5.44 -25.90 8.33
C GLU A 46 5.16 -25.82 6.83
N LEU A 47 3.90 -25.81 6.40
CA LEU A 47 3.53 -25.70 4.98
C LEU A 47 4.11 -24.45 4.31
N VAL A 48 4.03 -23.29 4.95
CA VAL A 48 4.50 -22.02 4.39
C VAL A 48 6.02 -22.01 4.18
N TYR A 49 6.78 -22.61 5.10
CA TYR A 49 8.24 -22.61 5.05
C TYR A 49 8.86 -23.82 4.35
N THR A 50 8.12 -24.90 4.11
CA THR A 50 8.64 -26.09 3.40
C THR A 50 8.10 -26.20 1.98
N GLU A 51 6.78 -26.19 1.81
CA GLU A 51 6.14 -26.47 0.51
C GLU A 51 5.83 -25.20 -0.29
N TYR A 52 5.45 -24.12 0.39
CA TYR A 52 4.92 -22.91 -0.25
C TYR A 52 5.85 -21.69 -0.16
N VAL A 53 7.14 -21.90 0.08
CA VAL A 53 8.12 -20.82 0.26
C VAL A 53 8.11 -19.83 -0.90
N PHE A 54 8.02 -20.31 -2.15
CA PHE A 54 8.01 -19.45 -3.33
C PHE A 54 6.76 -18.57 -3.43
N VAL A 55 5.58 -19.12 -3.09
CA VAL A 55 4.32 -18.35 -3.09
C VAL A 55 4.35 -17.30 -1.98
N PHE A 56 4.93 -17.63 -0.83
CA PHE A 56 5.11 -16.69 0.27
C PHE A 56 6.07 -15.54 -0.09
N GLU A 57 7.20 -15.84 -0.74
CA GLU A 57 8.12 -14.81 -1.25
C GLU A 57 7.45 -13.90 -2.28
N LEU A 58 6.67 -14.46 -3.20
CA LEU A 58 5.92 -13.68 -4.17
C LEU A 58 4.93 -12.73 -3.48
N ALA A 59 4.23 -13.20 -2.44
CA ALA A 59 3.35 -12.35 -1.63
C ALA A 59 4.13 -11.21 -0.94
N ALA A 60 5.34 -11.47 -0.45
CA ALA A 60 6.20 -10.44 0.13
C ALA A 60 6.61 -9.37 -0.90
N VAL A 61 6.95 -9.78 -2.12
CA VAL A 61 7.27 -8.85 -3.23
C VAL A 61 6.04 -8.04 -3.62
N ILE A 62 4.87 -8.67 -3.71
CA ILE A 62 3.60 -7.96 -3.98
C ILE A 62 3.34 -6.91 -2.91
N LEU A 63 3.52 -7.25 -1.63
CA LEU A 63 3.34 -6.31 -0.53
C LEU A 63 4.33 -5.13 -0.63
N LEU A 64 5.59 -5.41 -0.97
CA LEU A 64 6.60 -4.37 -1.17
C LEU A 64 6.19 -3.40 -2.29
N VAL A 65 5.79 -3.94 -3.45
CA VAL A 65 5.33 -3.14 -4.59
C VAL A 65 4.08 -2.34 -4.21
N ALA A 66 3.15 -2.93 -3.46
CA ALA A 66 1.95 -2.25 -2.99
C ALA A 66 2.27 -1.02 -2.12
N ILE A 67 3.26 -1.13 -1.22
CA ILE A 67 3.70 -0.01 -0.38
C ILE A 67 4.30 1.11 -1.26
N ILE A 68 5.19 0.75 -2.20
CA ILE A 68 5.79 1.72 -3.13
C ILE A 68 4.71 2.42 -3.95
N ALA A 69 3.75 1.65 -4.48
CA ALA A 69 2.63 2.17 -5.25
C ALA A 69 1.78 3.13 -4.42
N ALA A 70 1.40 2.73 -3.20
CA ALA A 70 0.60 3.55 -2.29
C ALA A 70 1.28 4.90 -1.96
N ILE A 71 2.58 4.87 -1.63
CA ILE A 71 3.36 6.09 -1.38
C ILE A 71 3.42 6.94 -2.64
N SER A 72 3.77 6.36 -3.79
CA SER A 72 3.89 7.11 -5.05
C SER A 72 2.58 7.79 -5.46
N LEU A 73 1.44 7.14 -5.20
CA LEU A 73 0.12 7.64 -5.53
C LEU A 73 -0.31 8.79 -4.61
N THR A 74 0.05 8.71 -3.34
CA THR A 74 -0.32 9.72 -2.33
C THR A 74 0.69 10.86 -2.22
N LEU A 75 1.93 10.65 -2.68
CA LEU A 75 3.00 11.65 -2.67
C LEU A 75 2.74 12.73 -3.74
N ARG A 76 1.88 13.69 -3.40
CA ARG A 76 1.53 14.81 -4.26
C ARG A 76 2.49 15.99 -4.05
N ARG A 77 3.20 16.40 -5.10
CA ARG A 77 3.95 17.67 -5.08
C ARG A 77 2.98 18.84 -5.16
N ARG A 78 3.09 19.80 -4.23
CA ARG A 78 2.32 21.06 -4.29
C ARG A 78 2.99 22.03 -5.28
N PRO A 79 2.26 22.57 -6.27
CA PRO A 79 2.83 23.48 -7.26
C PRO A 79 3.32 24.81 -6.69
N THR A 80 2.82 25.23 -5.53
CA THR A 80 3.24 26.46 -4.84
C THR A 80 4.50 26.29 -4.01
N THR A 81 5.02 25.07 -3.85
CA THR A 81 6.24 24.82 -3.09
C THR A 81 7.46 25.27 -3.89
N ARG A 82 8.21 26.23 -3.32
CA ARG A 82 9.49 26.66 -3.87
C ARG A 82 10.57 25.66 -3.47
N TYR A 83 11.07 24.89 -4.43
CA TYR A 83 12.23 24.02 -4.23
C TYR A 83 13.51 24.81 -4.54
N GLN A 84 14.51 24.76 -3.65
CA GLN A 84 15.85 25.27 -3.94
C GLN A 84 16.65 24.18 -4.64
N ALA A 85 17.42 24.55 -5.66
CA ALA A 85 18.38 23.66 -6.29
C ALA A 85 19.77 23.95 -5.68
N PRO A 86 20.32 23.08 -4.81
CA PRO A 86 21.59 23.34 -4.11
C PRO A 86 22.74 23.56 -5.10
N GLU A 87 22.74 22.79 -6.19
CA GLU A 87 23.67 22.93 -7.31
C GLU A 87 23.68 24.33 -7.94
N ARG A 88 22.52 25.01 -8.01
CA ARG A 88 22.45 26.41 -8.48
C ARG A 88 22.98 27.38 -7.43
N GLN A 89 22.89 27.04 -6.15
CA GLN A 89 23.35 27.85 -5.03
C GLN A 89 24.88 27.78 -4.86
N VAL A 90 25.49 26.63 -5.13
CA VAL A 90 26.95 26.42 -5.05
C VAL A 90 27.68 27.01 -6.26
N LYS A 91 27.05 27.05 -7.44
CA LYS A 91 27.66 27.58 -8.68
C LYS A 91 27.68 29.12 -8.78
N VAL A 92 27.12 29.85 -7.82
CA VAL A 92 26.99 31.31 -7.87
C VAL A 92 28.37 31.98 -7.75
N ARG A 93 28.67 32.93 -8.63
CA ARG A 93 29.89 33.74 -8.58
C ARG A 93 29.60 35.15 -8.05
N LYS A 94 30.62 35.82 -7.51
CA LYS A 94 30.52 37.20 -6.99
C LYS A 94 29.96 38.18 -8.04
N ALA A 95 30.33 37.98 -9.31
CA ALA A 95 29.85 38.80 -10.43
C ALA A 95 28.32 38.70 -10.65
N ASP A 96 27.67 37.61 -10.22
CA ASP A 96 26.24 37.39 -10.42
C ASP A 96 25.36 38.11 -9.38
N ARG A 97 25.98 38.72 -8.36
CA ARG A 97 25.28 39.27 -7.19
C ARG A 97 25.45 40.77 -7.00
N VAL A 98 26.42 41.38 -7.66
CA VAL A 98 26.78 42.78 -7.42
C VAL A 98 26.86 43.53 -8.75
N ARG A 99 26.12 44.64 -8.86
CA ARG A 99 26.15 45.52 -10.04
C ARG A 99 26.60 46.91 -9.59
N LEU A 100 27.71 47.41 -10.15
CA LEU A 100 28.13 48.79 -9.93
C LEU A 100 27.16 49.70 -10.70
N VAL A 101 26.42 50.54 -9.99
CA VAL A 101 25.56 51.56 -10.59
C VAL A 101 26.20 52.91 -10.33
N THR A 102 26.65 53.57 -11.39
CA THR A 102 27.13 54.95 -11.32
C THR A 102 25.92 55.87 -11.26
N LEU A 103 25.78 56.59 -10.15
CA LEU A 103 24.74 57.61 -9.99
C LEU A 103 25.28 58.95 -10.51
N PRO A 104 24.49 59.72 -11.27
CA PRO A 104 24.87 61.08 -11.63
C PRO A 104 24.97 61.93 -10.35
N SER A 105 26.10 62.62 -10.19
CA SER A 105 26.28 63.58 -9.11
C SER A 105 25.24 64.68 -9.26
N ARG A 106 24.38 64.83 -8.26
CA ARG A 106 23.42 65.93 -8.16
C ARG A 106 24.22 67.24 -8.23
N PRO A 107 23.96 68.14 -9.20
CA PRO A 107 24.53 69.48 -9.15
C PRO A 107 24.05 70.14 -7.86
N GLU A 108 24.99 70.71 -7.12
CA GLU A 108 24.71 71.55 -5.98
C GLU A 108 23.88 72.74 -6.50
N ASP A 109 22.67 72.87 -5.96
CA ASP A 109 21.73 73.94 -6.30
C ASP A 109 22.30 75.22 -5.68
N ASP A 110 23.08 75.96 -6.47
CA ASP A 110 23.68 77.22 -6.05
C ASP A 110 22.55 78.26 -5.98
N SER A 111 22.28 78.67 -4.74
CA SER A 111 21.21 79.56 -4.28
C SER A 111 21.23 80.97 -4.86
#